data_AF-A0A1G8QEG8-F1
#
_entry.id   AF-A0A1G8QEG8-F1
#
_cell.length_a   1.000
_cell.length_b   1.000
_cell.length_c   1.000
_cell.angle_alpha   90.00
_cell.angle_beta   90.00
_cell.angle_gamma   90.00
#
_symmetry.space_group_name_H-M   'P 1'
#
loop_
_entity.id
_entity.type
_entity.pdbx_description
1 polymer ?
#
loop_
_entity_poly.entity_id
_entity_poly.type
_entity_poly.pdbx_seq_one_letter_code
_entity_poly.pdbx_strand_id
1 'polypeptide(L)'
;VIAKVRQGQKMLNDGKPMIEVIKELQVTEATWYRWLQQYGSEQNAAQTKAVKDLEKENARLKRLLAEKELAIDILNEVAKGKF
;
A
#
# COMPACT_ATOMS: atom_id res chain seq x y z
N VAL A 1 9.25 6.09 -4.12
CA VAL A 1 8.41 7.23 -4.56
C VAL A 1 8.03 8.15 -3.40
N ILE A 2 7.24 7.70 -2.41
CA ILE A 2 6.79 8.53 -1.26
C ILE A 2 7.96 9.23 -0.54
N ALA A 3 9.07 8.53 -0.30
CA ALA A 3 10.26 9.12 0.31
C ALA A 3 10.85 10.29 -0.51
N LYS A 4 10.88 10.16 -1.85
CA LYS A 4 11.32 11.22 -2.77
C LYS A 4 10.36 12.42 -2.76
N VAL A 5 9.05 12.18 -2.66
CA VAL A 5 8.03 13.24 -2.54
C VAL A 5 8.23 14.05 -1.26
N ARG A 6 8.43 13.38 -0.12
CA ARG A 6 8.71 14.05 1.16
C ARG A 6 10.02 14.82 1.13
N GLN A 7 11.08 14.24 0.57
CA GLN A 7 12.37 14.90 0.41
C GLN A 7 12.23 16.17 -0.46
N GLY A 8 11.55 16.08 -1.60
CA GLY A 8 11.35 17.25 -2.47
C GLY A 8 10.47 18.33 -1.83
N GLN A 9 9.42 17.95 -1.11
CA GLN A 9 8.59 18.90 -0.36
C GLN A 9 9.40 19.61 0.73
N LYS A 10 10.27 18.90 1.44
CA LYS A 10 11.20 19.52 2.40
C LYS A 10 12.12 20.53 1.70
N MET A 11 12.73 20.17 0.57
CA MET A 11 13.61 21.07 -0.17
C MET A 11 12.88 22.33 -0.66
N LEU A 12 11.64 22.20 -1.13
CA LEU A 12 10.81 23.33 -1.53
C LEU A 12 10.45 24.23 -0.32
N ASN A 13 10.13 23.63 0.83
CA ASN A 13 9.87 24.36 2.07
C ASN A 13 11.13 25.09 2.60
N ASP A 14 12.31 24.51 2.36
CA ASP A 14 13.61 25.12 2.66
C ASP A 14 13.98 26.22 1.64
N GLY A 15 13.09 26.54 0.68
CA GLY A 15 13.25 27.61 -0.29
C GLY A 15 14.05 27.24 -1.55
N LYS A 16 14.40 25.97 -1.75
CA LYS A 16 15.11 25.55 -2.97
C LYS A 16 14.20 25.66 -4.19
N PRO A 17 14.72 26.14 -5.34
CA PRO A 17 13.92 26.24 -6.56
C PRO A 17 13.59 24.84 -7.11
N MET A 18 12.43 24.74 -7.77
CA MET A 18 11.93 23.47 -8.35
C MET A 18 12.98 22.75 -9.21
N ILE A 19 13.76 23.49 -9.98
CA ILE A 19 14.78 22.93 -10.88
C ILE A 19 15.88 22.16 -10.14
N GLU A 20 16.25 22.62 -8.94
CA GLU A 20 17.21 21.90 -8.08
C GLU A 20 16.57 20.66 -7.48
N VAL A 21 15.30 20.74 -7.09
CA VAL A 21 14.56 19.61 -6.52
C VAL A 21 14.44 18.47 -7.51
N ILE A 22 13.99 18.74 -8.74
CA ILE A 22 13.84 17.68 -9.76
C ILE A 22 15.19 17.08 -10.18
N LYS A 23 16.26 17.89 -10.18
CA LYS A 23 17.63 17.46 -10.48
C LYS A 23 18.18 16.54 -9.39
N GLU A 24 18.04 16.94 -8.12
CA GLU A 24 18.46 16.16 -6.95
C GLU A 24 17.70 14.83 -6.86
N LEU A 25 16.39 14.88 -7.13
CA LEU A 25 15.55 13.68 -7.11
C LEU A 25 15.72 12.80 -8.36
N GLN A 26 16.44 13.28 -9.38
CA GLN A 26 16.64 12.65 -10.68
C GLN A 26 15.31 12.25 -11.34
N VAL A 27 14.36 13.19 -11.39
CA VAL A 27 13.05 13.02 -12.00
C VAL A 27 12.74 14.17 -12.94
N THR A 28 11.81 13.96 -13.86
CA THR A 28 11.26 15.05 -14.66
C THR A 28 10.22 15.83 -13.84
N GLU A 29 10.00 17.08 -14.22
CA GLU A 29 8.96 17.93 -13.62
C GLU A 29 7.56 17.30 -13.77
N ALA A 30 7.27 16.67 -14.91
CA ALA A 30 6.01 15.95 -15.13
C ALA A 30 5.83 14.79 -14.15
N THR A 31 6.90 14.03 -13.86
CA THR A 31 6.87 12.97 -12.85
C THR A 31 6.67 13.53 -11.45
N TRP A 32 7.33 14.65 -11.13
CA TRP A 32 7.17 15.34 -9.85
C TRP A 32 5.72 15.73 -9.58
N TYR A 33 5.05 16.44 -10.51
CA TYR A 33 3.66 16.85 -10.33
C TYR A 33 2.70 15.65 -10.22
N ARG A 34 2.90 14.60 -11.02
CA ARG A 34 2.10 13.37 -10.89
C ARG A 34 2.22 12.77 -9.49
N TRP A 35 3.45 12.71 -8.96
CA TRP A 35 3.68 12.20 -7.62
C TRP A 35 3.12 13.12 -6.54
N LEU A 36 3.13 14.43 -6.73
CA LEU A 36 2.53 15.38 -5.80
C LEU A 36 1.02 15.16 -5.70
N GLN A 37 0.34 14.94 -6.81
CA GLN A 37 -1.09 14.63 -6.83
C GLN A 37 -1.39 13.29 -6.15
N GLN A 38 -0.57 12.28 -6.41
CA GLN A 38 -0.82 10.93 -5.93
C GLN A 38 -0.40 10.71 -4.47
N TYR A 39 0.65 11.40 -4.01
CA TYR A 39 1.31 11.12 -2.72
C TYR A 39 1.60 12.36 -1.88
N GLY A 40 1.27 13.56 -2.36
CA GLY A 40 1.67 14.83 -1.73
C GLY A 40 0.79 15.28 -0.56
N SER A 41 -0.39 14.71 -0.35
CA SER A 41 -1.27 15.03 0.79
C SER A 41 -1.13 14.02 1.92
N GLU A 42 -1.24 14.50 3.17
CA GLU A 42 -1.28 13.63 4.36
C GLU A 42 -2.48 12.67 4.34
N GLN A 43 -3.60 13.10 3.76
CA GLN A 43 -4.78 12.24 3.54
C GLN A 43 -4.46 11.05 2.62
N ASN A 44 -3.69 11.25 1.55
CA ASN A 44 -3.31 10.16 0.65
C ASN A 44 -2.33 9.17 1.32
N ALA A 45 -1.47 9.65 2.23
CA ALA A 45 -0.61 8.80 3.03
C ALA A 45 -1.41 7.94 4.03
N ALA A 46 -2.41 8.51 4.69
CA ALA A 46 -3.32 7.79 5.59
C ALA A 46 -4.16 6.75 4.81
N GLN A 47 -4.68 7.13 3.64
CA GLN A 47 -5.42 6.23 2.75
C GLN A 47 -4.54 5.06 2.29
N THR A 48 -3.28 5.31 1.92
CA THR A 48 -2.32 4.25 1.56
C THR A 48 -2.07 3.28 2.71
N LYS A 49 -2.01 3.77 3.96
CA LYS A 49 -1.85 2.91 5.14
C LYS A 49 -3.10 2.06 5.38
N ALA A 50 -4.28 2.66 5.35
CA ALA A 50 -5.54 1.95 5.53
C ALA A 50 -5.75 0.84 4.48
N VAL A 51 -5.40 1.09 3.23
CA VAL A 51 -5.45 0.07 2.16
C VAL A 51 -4.53 -1.10 2.48
N LYS A 52 -3.28 -0.85 2.90
CA LYS A 52 -2.35 -1.93 3.27
C LYS A 52 -2.84 -2.75 4.48
N ASP A 53 -3.41 -2.08 5.46
CA ASP A 53 -3.95 -2.75 6.65
C ASP A 53 -5.17 -3.62 6.27
N LEU A 54 -6.04 -3.13 5.39
CA LEU A 54 -7.16 -3.89 4.83
C LEU A 54 -6.70 -5.08 3.99
N GLU A 55 -5.67 -4.92 3.14
CA GLU A 55 -5.09 -6.02 2.35
C GLU A 55 -4.52 -7.11 3.26
N LYS A 56 -3.82 -6.73 4.33
CA LYS A 56 -3.26 -7.66 5.31
C LYS A 56 -4.36 -8.42 6.05
N GLU A 57 -5.41 -7.72 6.47
CA GLU A 57 -6.54 -8.35 7.16
C GLU A 57 -7.31 -9.28 6.22
N ASN A 58 -7.53 -8.89 4.96
CA ASN A 58 -8.15 -9.75 3.96
C ASN A 58 -7.34 -11.04 3.73
N ALA A 59 -6.00 -10.93 3.63
CA ALA A 59 -5.14 -12.10 3.53
C ALA A 59 -5.22 -13.01 4.77
N ARG A 60 -5.31 -12.43 5.98
CA ARG A 60 -5.51 -13.20 7.22
C ARG A 60 -6.87 -13.92 7.22
N LEU A 61 -7.94 -13.22 6.84
CA LEU A 61 -9.29 -13.77 6.78
C LEU A 61 -9.42 -14.89 5.75
N LYS A 62 -8.82 -14.72 4.56
CA LYS A 62 -8.79 -15.79 3.53
C LYS A 62 -8.09 -17.05 4.02
N ARG A 63 -6.97 -16.91 4.76
CA ARG A 63 -6.29 -18.06 5.35
C ARG A 63 -7.21 -18.78 6.36
N LEU A 64 -7.82 -18.04 7.27
CA LEU A 64 -8.73 -18.61 8.27
C LEU A 64 -9.95 -19.27 7.63
N LEU A 65 -10.48 -18.69 6.55
CA LEU A 65 -11.57 -19.29 5.79
C LEU A 65 -11.16 -20.62 5.16
N ALA A 66 -10.01 -20.66 4.48
CA ALA A 66 -9.50 -21.89 3.86
C ALA A 66 -9.23 -22.99 4.91
N GLU A 67 -8.69 -22.64 6.08
CA GLU A 67 -8.49 -23.58 7.20
C GLU A 67 -9.82 -24.15 7.71
N LYS A 68 -10.85 -23.31 7.81
CA LYS A 68 -12.20 -23.75 8.23
C LYS A 68 -12.87 -24.62 7.17
N GLU A 69 -12.79 -24.25 5.91
CA GLU A 69 -13.32 -25.03 4.79
C GLU A 69 -12.67 -26.41 4.75
N LEU A 70 -11.34 -26.49 4.89
CA LEU A 70 -10.62 -27.75 4.98
C LEU A 70 -11.09 -28.61 6.16
N ALA A 71 -11.28 -28.01 7.35
CA ALA A 71 -11.78 -28.74 8.51
C ALA A 71 -13.21 -29.29 8.29
N ILE A 72 -14.09 -28.51 7.65
CA ILE A 72 -15.44 -28.93 7.29
C ILE A 72 -15.39 -30.10 6.29
N ASP A 73 -14.54 -30.00 5.27
CA ASP A 73 -14.38 -31.06 4.27
C ASP A 73 -13.89 -32.36 4.91
N ILE A 74 -12.89 -32.30 5.80
CA ILE A 74 -12.40 -33.45 6.57
C ILE A 74 -13.54 -34.05 7.41
N LEU A 75 -14.30 -33.23 8.14
CA LEU A 75 -15.41 -33.71 8.96
C LEU A 75 -16.51 -34.37 8.12
N ASN A 76 -16.81 -33.81 6.95
CA ASN A 76 -17.76 -34.38 6.01
C ASN A 76 -17.26 -35.71 5.42
N GLU A 77 -15.98 -35.83 5.11
CA GLU A 77 -15.39 -37.10 4.66
C GLU A 77 -15.45 -38.17 5.75
N VAL A 78 -15.13 -37.82 7.01
CA VAL A 78 -15.27 -38.74 8.15
C VAL A 78 -16.74 -39.15 8.34
N ALA A 79 -17.67 -38.20 8.25
CA ALA A 79 -19.11 -38.49 8.37
C ALA A 79 -19.65 -39.37 7.21
N LYS A 80 -19.04 -39.28 6.02
CA LYS A 80 -19.33 -40.15 4.88
C LYS A 80 -18.62 -41.52 4.95
N GLY A 81 -17.74 -41.72 5.93
CA GLY A 81 -16.94 -42.92 6.11
C GLY A 81 -17.68 -44.09 6.76
N LYS A 82 -18.23 -44.95 5.91
CA LYS A 82 -18.43 -46.41 6.01
C LYS A 82 -19.25 -46.99 7.19
N PHE A 83 -20.56 -46.98 7.01
CA PHE A 83 -21.42 -48.14 7.30
C PHE A 83 -21.98 -48.69 5.99
#